data_AF-A0A372YZA9-F1
#
_entry.id   AF-A0A372YZA9-F1
#
_cell.length_a   1.000
_cell.length_b   1.000
_cell.length_c   1.000
_cell.angle_alpha   90.00
_cell.angle_beta   90.00
_cell.angle_gamma   90.00
#
_symmetry.space_group_name_H-M   'P 1'
#
loop_
_entity.id
_entity.type
_entity.pdbx_description
1 polymer ?
#
loop_
_entity_poly.entity_id
_entity_poly.type
_entity_poly.pdbx_seq_one_letter_code
_entity_poly.pdbx_strand_id
1 'polypeptide(L)'
;MDYKDIEQLLERYWQCETSVEEEATLRDFFAKEEVPAHLLRYKNLFVYQQVQQEVGLGEDFDARILAEVEPTVVKAKRLTLTGRFIPLFKAAAVIAIILSLGNVAQHSFSGDDGSVLATDTIGKQVTAPSVAISNDVKAEQVLADSLAKINHKVQVINE
;
A
#
# COMPACT_ATOMS: atom_id res chain seq x y z
N MET A 1 23.70 -20.68 -62.70
CA MET A 1 24.45 -19.65 -61.98
C MET A 1 25.89 -20.02 -62.19
N ASP A 2 26.61 -19.22 -62.96
CA ASP A 2 27.96 -19.55 -63.38
C ASP A 2 28.95 -19.19 -62.26
N TYR A 3 30.10 -19.87 -62.23
CA TYR A 3 31.12 -19.61 -61.19
C TYR A 3 31.61 -18.16 -61.16
N LYS A 4 31.60 -17.49 -62.32
CA LYS A 4 31.97 -16.07 -62.45
C LYS A 4 30.98 -15.14 -61.74
N ASP A 5 29.70 -15.49 -61.76
CA ASP A 5 28.65 -14.69 -61.12
C ASP A 5 28.81 -14.76 -59.59
N ILE A 6 29.11 -15.95 -59.06
CA ILE A 6 29.40 -16.16 -57.63
C ILE A 6 30.64 -15.37 -57.20
N GLU A 7 31.71 -15.38 -58.00
CA GLU A 7 32.93 -14.63 -57.70
C GLU A 7 32.70 -13.11 -57.67
N GLN A 8 31.95 -12.58 -58.64
CA GLN A 8 31.59 -11.16 -58.66
C GLN A 8 30.69 -10.79 -57.47
N LEU A 9 29.76 -11.67 -57.12
CA LEU A 9 28.89 -11.47 -55.97
C LEU A 9 29.65 -11.54 -54.64
N LEU A 10 30.69 -12.38 -54.56
CA LEU A 10 31.57 -12.46 -53.41
C LEU A 10 32.43 -11.19 -53.26
N GLU A 11 32.92 -10.62 -54.37
CA GLU A 11 33.64 -9.34 -54.37
C GLU A 11 32.76 -8.21 -53.85
N ARG A 12 31.51 -8.12 -54.33
CA ARG A 12 30.52 -7.16 -53.83
C ARG A 12 30.15 -7.39 -52.37
N TYR A 13 30.09 -8.66 -51.94
CA TYR A 13 29.83 -9.00 -50.53
C TYR A 13 30.94 -8.47 -49.63
N TRP A 14 32.21 -8.60 -50.04
CA TRP A 14 33.33 -8.01 -49.30
C TRP A 14 33.32 -6.48 -49.28
N GLN A 15 32.72 -5.85 -50.28
CA GLN A 15 32.49 -4.40 -50.33
C GLN A 15 31.22 -3.96 -49.59
N CYS A 16 30.46 -4.89 -49.01
CA CYS A 16 29.17 -4.64 -48.36
C CYS A 16 28.11 -4.01 -49.29
N GLU A 17 28.16 -4.33 -50.58
CA GLU A 17 27.23 -3.82 -51.61
C GLU A 17 26.14 -4.84 -52.00
N THR A 18 26.04 -5.96 -51.30
CA THR A 18 25.06 -7.02 -51.58
C THR A 18 23.73 -6.79 -50.88
N SER A 19 22.66 -7.26 -51.52
CA SER A 19 21.33 -7.37 -50.95
C SER A 19 21.12 -8.70 -50.24
N VAL A 20 20.09 -8.78 -49.39
CA VAL A 20 19.75 -9.99 -48.62
C VAL A 20 19.41 -11.18 -49.53
N GLU A 21 18.81 -10.94 -50.70
CA GLU A 21 18.46 -11.99 -51.68
C GLU A 21 19.71 -12.58 -52.36
N GLU A 22 20.68 -11.72 -52.68
CA GLU A 22 21.97 -12.13 -53.23
C GLU A 22 22.78 -12.92 -52.20
N GLU A 23 22.79 -12.50 -50.94
CA GLU A 23 23.41 -13.24 -49.85
C GLU A 23 22.74 -14.60 -49.62
N ALA A 24 21.41 -14.68 -49.73
CA ALA A 24 20.69 -15.95 -49.70
C ALA A 24 21.17 -16.89 -50.81
N THR A 25 21.37 -16.36 -52.02
CA THR A 25 21.89 -17.11 -53.16
C THR A 25 23.32 -17.62 -52.90
N LEU A 26 24.19 -16.79 -52.29
CA LEU A 26 25.52 -17.23 -51.87
C LEU A 26 25.43 -18.37 -50.83
N ARG A 27 24.58 -18.23 -49.81
CA ARG A 27 24.37 -19.29 -48.81
C ARG A 27 23.90 -20.58 -49.44
N ASP A 28 22.91 -20.53 -50.33
CA ASP A 28 22.36 -21.71 -51.01
C ASP A 28 23.39 -22.36 -51.95
N PHE A 29 24.30 -21.58 -52.54
CA PHE A 29 25.42 -22.10 -53.33
C PHE A 29 26.42 -22.84 -52.44
N PHE A 30 26.86 -22.24 -51.33
CA PHE A 30 27.83 -22.84 -50.43
C PHE A 30 27.28 -23.98 -49.56
N ALA A 31 25.95 -24.06 -49.41
CA ALA A 31 25.27 -25.19 -48.79
C ALA A 31 25.36 -26.47 -49.62
N LYS A 32 25.53 -26.36 -50.95
CA LYS A 32 25.69 -27.53 -51.84
C LYS A 32 27.07 -28.17 -51.67
N GLU A 33 27.15 -29.46 -52.00
CA GLU A 33 28.39 -30.24 -51.84
C GLU A 33 29.42 -29.96 -52.95
N GLU A 34 28.97 -29.58 -54.15
CA GLU A 34 29.81 -29.29 -55.32
C GLU A 34 30.29 -27.83 -55.35
N VAL A 35 31.28 -27.50 -54.51
CA VAL A 35 31.95 -26.17 -54.53
C VAL A 35 33.38 -26.30 -55.08
N PRO A 36 33.81 -25.45 -56.02
CA PRO A 36 35.18 -25.43 -56.53
C PRO A 36 36.25 -25.23 -55.45
N ALA A 37 37.44 -25.81 -55.68
CA ALA A 37 38.52 -25.86 -54.69
C ALA A 37 38.95 -24.48 -54.15
N HIS A 38 38.92 -23.43 -54.97
CA HIS A 38 39.28 -22.07 -54.55
C HIS A 38 38.20 -21.39 -53.70
N LEU A 39 36.94 -21.80 -53.84
CA LEU A 39 35.81 -21.26 -53.08
C LEU A 39 35.54 -22.04 -51.78
N LEU A 40 36.04 -23.28 -51.67
CA LEU A 40 35.89 -24.11 -50.46
C LEU A 40 36.37 -23.42 -49.18
N ARG A 41 37.40 -22.57 -49.27
CA ARG A 41 37.91 -21.80 -48.13
C ARG A 41 36.84 -20.90 -47.49
N TYR A 42 35.91 -20.39 -48.29
CA TYR A 42 34.87 -19.47 -47.85
C TYR A 42 33.58 -20.19 -47.42
N LYS A 43 33.45 -21.49 -47.68
CA LYS A 43 32.26 -22.28 -47.37
C LYS A 43 31.81 -22.13 -45.91
N ASN A 44 32.75 -22.18 -44.97
CA ASN A 44 32.45 -22.06 -43.54
C ASN A 44 31.84 -20.71 -43.14
N LEU A 45 32.05 -19.64 -43.92
CA LEU A 45 31.45 -18.33 -43.65
C LEU A 45 29.93 -18.35 -43.89
N PHE A 46 29.48 -19.14 -44.86
CA PHE A 46 28.08 -19.16 -45.30
C PHE A 46 27.28 -20.34 -44.72
N VAL A 47 27.96 -21.42 -44.31
CA VAL A 47 27.33 -22.62 -43.74
C VAL A 47 26.96 -22.46 -42.26
N TYR A 48 27.56 -21.50 -41.54
CA TYR A 48 27.36 -21.31 -40.09
C TYR A 48 25.88 -21.19 -39.69
N GLN A 49 25.08 -20.47 -40.48
CA GLN A 49 23.65 -20.27 -40.20
C GLN A 49 22.86 -21.59 -40.29
N GLN A 50 23.22 -22.47 -41.23
CA GLN A 50 22.56 -23.75 -41.43
C GLN A 50 22.88 -24.71 -40.27
N VAL A 51 24.13 -24.69 -39.79
CA VAL A 51 24.58 -25.51 -38.65
C VAL A 51 23.99 -25.03 -37.32
N GLN A 52 23.80 -23.72 -37.15
CA GLN A 52 23.21 -23.16 -35.93
C GLN A 52 21.68 -23.23 -35.89
N GLN A 53 21.00 -23.46 -37.01
CA GLN A 53 19.55 -23.64 -37.00
C GLN A 53 19.11 -24.82 -36.12
N GLU A 54 19.99 -25.81 -35.92
CA GLU A 54 19.76 -26.94 -35.00
C GLU A 54 20.02 -26.58 -33.53
N VAL A 55 20.80 -25.52 -33.25
CA VAL A 55 21.07 -25.02 -31.90
C VAL A 55 20.01 -23.98 -31.57
N GLY A 56 18.79 -24.45 -31.33
CA GLY A 56 17.71 -23.62 -30.83
C GLY A 56 18.07 -22.97 -29.48
N LEU A 57 17.53 -21.78 -29.25
CA LEU A 57 17.60 -21.16 -27.93
C LEU A 57 16.87 -22.07 -26.92
N GLY A 58 17.40 -22.19 -25.70
CA GLY A 58 16.73 -22.95 -24.66
C GLY A 58 15.33 -22.38 -24.39
N GLU A 59 14.38 -23.24 -24.03
CA GLU A 59 12.95 -22.89 -23.84
C GLU A 59 12.74 -21.71 -22.87
N ASP A 60 13.69 -21.51 -21.93
CA ASP A 60 13.65 -20.45 -20.92
C ASP A 60 14.21 -19.09 -21.38
N PHE A 61 14.81 -19.00 -22.57
CA PHE A 61 15.46 -17.77 -23.04
C PHE A 61 14.44 -16.63 -23.19
N ASP A 62 13.34 -16.91 -23.89
CA ASP A 62 12.28 -15.93 -24.14
C ASP A 62 11.65 -15.45 -22.82
N ALA A 63 11.41 -16.37 -21.89
CA ALA A 63 10.87 -16.05 -20.56
C ALA A 63 11.80 -15.13 -19.75
N ARG A 64 13.12 -15.33 -19.83
CA ARG A 64 14.11 -14.48 -19.15
C ARG A 64 14.23 -13.10 -19.78
N ILE A 65 14.23 -13.01 -21.11
CA ILE A 65 14.32 -11.72 -21.81
C ILE A 65 13.05 -10.91 -21.59
N LEU A 66 11.87 -11.54 -21.66
CA LEU A 66 10.60 -10.89 -21.37
C LEU A 66 10.54 -10.40 -19.92
N ALA A 67 11.03 -11.18 -18.95
CA ALA A 67 11.06 -10.76 -17.56
C ALA A 67 11.96 -9.54 -17.29
N GLU A 68 13.05 -9.37 -18.04
CA GLU A 68 13.97 -8.24 -17.89
C GLU A 68 13.47 -6.98 -18.62
N VAL A 69 12.78 -7.15 -19.75
CA VAL A 69 12.32 -6.04 -20.61
C VAL A 69 10.89 -5.59 -20.26
N GLU A 70 10.06 -6.43 -19.66
CA GLU A 70 8.70 -6.06 -19.27
C GLU A 70 8.74 -5.06 -18.09
N PRO A 71 8.32 -3.79 -18.28
CA PRO A 71 8.25 -2.85 -17.20
C PRO A 71 7.25 -3.36 -16.17
N THR A 72 7.67 -3.50 -14.91
CA THR A 72 6.85 -4.07 -13.84
C THR A 72 5.51 -3.33 -13.73
N VAL A 73 4.43 -3.91 -14.26
CA VAL A 73 3.09 -3.37 -14.09
C VAL A 73 2.61 -3.64 -12.68
N VAL A 74 2.87 -2.72 -11.76
CA VAL A 74 2.32 -2.79 -10.41
C VAL A 74 0.80 -2.62 -10.49
N LYS A 75 0.07 -3.70 -10.20
CA LYS A 75 -1.39 -3.62 -10.02
C LYS A 75 -1.65 -2.73 -8.80
N ALA A 76 -2.01 -1.47 -9.03
CA ALA A 76 -2.37 -0.55 -7.98
C ALA A 76 -3.59 -1.09 -7.21
N LYS A 77 -3.35 -1.71 -6.06
CA LYS A 77 -4.43 -2.17 -5.17
C LYS A 77 -5.11 -0.94 -4.59
N ARG A 78 -6.31 -0.62 -5.07
CA ARG A 78 -7.12 0.47 -4.49
C ARG A 78 -7.49 0.09 -3.06
N LEU A 79 -6.80 0.69 -2.11
CA LEU A 79 -7.16 0.60 -0.70
C LEU A 79 -8.39 1.49 -0.49
N THR A 80 -9.53 0.89 -0.16
CA THR A 80 -10.74 1.63 0.18
C THR A 80 -10.60 2.18 1.61
N LEU A 81 -10.98 3.44 1.84
CA LEU A 81 -10.97 4.06 3.16
C LEU A 81 -11.74 3.22 4.18
N THR A 82 -12.85 2.62 3.75
CA THR A 82 -13.69 1.73 4.57
C THR A 82 -12.92 0.55 5.15
N GLY A 83 -11.99 -0.06 4.40
CA GLY A 83 -11.14 -1.15 4.90
C GLY A 83 -10.19 -0.73 6.03
N ARG A 84 -9.79 0.55 6.07
CA ARG A 84 -8.87 1.10 7.08
C ARG A 84 -9.57 1.46 8.39
N PHE A 85 -10.88 1.71 8.37
CA PHE A 85 -11.67 2.06 9.56
C PHE A 85 -12.28 0.84 10.27
N ILE A 86 -12.40 -0.32 9.62
CA ILE A 86 -12.88 -1.58 10.23
C ILE A 86 -12.20 -1.90 11.59
N PRO A 87 -10.86 -1.85 11.75
CA PRO A 87 -10.24 -2.18 13.04
C PRO A 87 -10.61 -1.19 14.16
N LEU A 88 -10.85 0.08 13.82
CA LEU A 88 -11.28 1.09 14.80
C LEU A 88 -12.71 0.85 15.26
N PHE A 89 -13.62 0.51 14.34
CA PHE A 89 -14.99 0.13 14.70
C PHE A 89 -15.06 -1.14 15.55
N LYS A 90 -14.16 -2.12 15.32
CA LYS A 90 -14.05 -3.31 16.18
C LYS A 90 -13.66 -2.94 17.61
N ALA A 91 -12.70 -2.03 17.78
CA ALA A 91 -12.31 -1.55 19.10
C ALA A 91 -13.44 -0.75 19.79
N ALA A 92 -14.10 0.14 19.04
CA ALA A 92 -15.23 0.93 19.54
C ALA A 92 -16.40 0.05 20.00
N ALA A 93 -16.70 -1.04 19.29
CA ALA A 93 -17.75 -1.98 19.68
C ALA A 93 -17.45 -2.68 21.01
N VAL A 94 -16.20 -3.09 21.24
CA VAL A 94 -15.79 -3.68 22.52
C VAL A 94 -15.94 -2.68 23.67
N ILE A 95 -15.49 -1.44 23.46
CA ILE A 95 -15.65 -0.36 24.45
C ILE A 95 -17.14 -0.10 24.71
N ALA A 96 -17.97 -0.05 23.67
CA ALA A 96 -19.42 0.13 23.80
C ALA A 96 -20.10 -1.01 24.58
N ILE A 97 -19.68 -2.26 24.37
CA ILE A 97 -20.18 -3.41 25.14
C ILE A 97 -19.77 -3.28 26.61
N ILE A 98 -18.51 -2.95 26.91
CA ILE A 98 -18.03 -2.78 28.28
C ILE A 98 -18.78 -1.63 28.97
N LEU A 99 -18.96 -0.50 28.29
CA LEU A 99 -19.73 0.64 28.81
C LEU A 99 -21.21 0.31 28.99
N SER A 100 -21.82 -0.41 28.04
CA SER A 100 -23.22 -0.83 28.13
C SER A 100 -23.45 -1.78 29.30
N LEU A 101 -22.61 -2.82 29.44
CA LEU A 101 -22.71 -3.76 30.56
C LEU A 101 -22.34 -3.11 31.88
N GLY A 102 -21.33 -2.24 31.91
CA GLY A 102 -20.94 -1.48 33.09
C GLY A 102 -22.06 -0.56 33.59
N ASN A 103 -22.73 0.13 32.67
CA ASN A 103 -23.86 1.01 32.98
C ASN A 103 -25.10 0.21 33.45
N VAL A 104 -25.41 -0.92 32.80
CA VAL A 104 -26.53 -1.80 33.22
C VAL A 104 -26.24 -2.47 34.57
N ALA A 105 -24.99 -2.85 34.85
CA ALA A 105 -24.59 -3.38 36.14
C ALA A 105 -24.76 -2.32 37.25
N GLN A 106 -24.39 -1.05 37.02
CA GLN A 106 -24.66 0.00 38.01
C GLN A 106 -26.15 0.24 38.23
N HIS A 107 -26.99 0.11 37.20
CA HIS A 107 -28.44 0.13 37.34
C HIS A 107 -29.04 -1.14 37.99
N SER A 108 -28.34 -2.28 37.94
CA SER A 108 -28.76 -3.55 38.57
C SER A 108 -28.22 -3.71 40.00
N PHE A 109 -27.10 -3.06 40.34
CA PHE A 109 -26.51 -3.01 41.68
C PHE A 109 -26.97 -1.79 42.50
N SER A 110 -27.69 -0.83 41.89
CA SER A 110 -28.38 0.27 42.60
C SER A 110 -29.86 -0.02 42.85
N GLY A 111 -30.21 -1.30 43.00
CA GLY A 111 -31.57 -1.78 43.25
C GLY A 111 -31.64 -2.77 44.40
N ASP A 112 -31.40 -2.31 45.62
CA ASP A 112 -32.33 -2.41 46.77
C ASP A 112 -31.66 -1.85 48.04
N ASP A 113 -32.03 -0.63 48.42
CA ASP A 113 -32.32 -0.35 49.83
C ASP A 113 -33.52 0.59 49.83
N GLY A 114 -34.65 0.02 50.20
CA GLY A 114 -35.97 0.48 49.81
C GLY A 114 -36.37 1.85 50.36
N SER A 115 -37.10 2.59 49.55
CA SER A 115 -38.36 3.19 50.00
C SER A 115 -39.25 3.57 48.80
N VAL A 116 -40.39 2.88 48.75
CA VAL A 116 -41.69 3.32 48.22
C VAL A 116 -41.83 3.68 46.73
N LEU A 117 -42.11 2.64 45.94
CA LEU A 117 -43.32 2.64 45.11
C LEU A 117 -44.53 2.26 45.98
N ALA A 118 -44.97 3.17 46.84
CA ALA A 118 -46.35 3.17 47.30
C ALA A 118 -46.75 4.62 47.59
N THR A 119 -47.63 5.11 46.74
CA THR A 119 -48.64 6.09 47.13
C THR A 119 -49.29 5.60 48.43
N ASP A 120 -49.00 6.23 49.56
CA ASP A 120 -50.09 6.76 50.37
C ASP A 120 -49.61 7.72 51.46
N THR A 121 -50.50 8.65 51.71
CA THR A 121 -50.47 9.75 52.66
C THR A 121 -50.25 9.30 54.12
N ILE A 122 -49.70 10.22 54.96
CA ILE A 122 -49.77 10.30 56.44
C ILE A 122 -48.39 10.37 57.15
N GLY A 123 -48.02 11.59 57.55
CA GLY A 123 -47.80 11.90 58.97
C GLY A 123 -46.39 11.81 59.58
N LYS A 124 -45.92 12.99 60.01
CA LYS A 124 -44.98 13.27 61.13
C LYS A 124 -43.48 12.99 60.88
N GLN A 125 -42.59 13.98 60.86
CA GLN A 125 -42.29 15.12 61.75
C GLN A 125 -40.90 14.88 62.40
N VAL A 126 -39.96 15.71 61.96
CA VAL A 126 -38.91 16.42 62.72
C VAL A 126 -37.96 15.58 63.58
N THR A 127 -36.65 15.66 63.29
CA THR A 127 -35.66 16.43 64.07
C THR A 127 -34.26 15.90 63.78
N ALA A 128 -33.46 16.69 63.06
CA ALA A 128 -32.01 16.51 62.98
C ALA A 128 -31.35 16.78 64.34
N PRO A 129 -30.15 16.20 64.58
CA PRO A 129 -29.08 16.99 65.15
C PRO A 129 -27.87 17.03 64.22
N SER A 130 -27.43 18.26 63.96
CA SER A 130 -26.15 18.67 63.37
C SER A 130 -24.95 17.98 64.02
N VAL A 131 -23.86 17.83 63.27
CA VAL A 131 -22.56 18.52 63.47
C VAL A 131 -21.59 18.11 62.34
N ALA A 132 -20.88 19.13 61.80
CA ALA A 132 -19.70 19.06 60.91
C ALA A 132 -19.92 19.02 59.38
N ILE A 133 -20.77 19.92 58.87
CA ILE A 133 -20.37 20.70 57.67
C ILE A 133 -19.67 21.94 58.21
N SER A 134 -18.35 21.97 58.08
CA SER A 134 -17.54 23.14 58.37
C SER A 134 -16.39 23.17 57.38
N ASN A 135 -16.68 23.65 56.16
CA ASN A 135 -15.69 24.40 55.36
C ASN A 135 -16.28 25.14 54.15
N ASP A 136 -17.57 25.05 53.83
CA ASP A 136 -18.12 25.77 52.67
C ASP A 136 -18.25 27.29 52.86
N VAL A 137 -18.53 27.77 54.08
CA VAL A 137 -18.64 29.22 54.36
C VAL A 137 -17.29 29.95 54.25
N LYS A 138 -16.17 29.27 54.52
CA LYS A 138 -14.83 29.85 54.37
C LYS A 138 -14.42 29.94 52.90
N ALA A 139 -14.86 29.00 52.06
CA ALA A 139 -14.59 29.07 50.63
C ALA A 139 -15.32 30.25 49.99
N GLU A 140 -16.59 30.48 50.34
CA GLU A 140 -17.34 31.63 49.83
C GLU A 140 -16.80 32.98 50.34
N GLN A 141 -16.38 33.08 51.61
CA GLN A 141 -15.74 34.30 52.12
C GLN A 141 -14.40 34.61 51.43
N VAL A 142 -13.57 33.60 51.15
CA VAL A 142 -12.28 33.79 50.46
C VAL A 142 -12.47 34.18 48.98
N LEU A 143 -13.53 33.68 48.33
CA LEU A 143 -13.91 34.09 46.97
C LEU A 143 -14.44 35.53 46.95
N ALA A 144 -15.27 35.92 47.93
CA ALA A 144 -15.79 37.27 48.05
C ALA A 144 -14.67 38.31 48.34
N ASP A 145 -13.74 38.01 49.25
CA ASP A 145 -12.61 38.89 49.56
C ASP A 145 -11.64 39.04 48.38
N SER A 146 -11.45 37.98 47.57
CA SER A 146 -10.62 38.03 46.36
C SER A 146 -11.25 38.92 45.29
N LEU A 147 -12.58 38.88 45.13
CA LEU A 147 -13.29 39.74 44.18
C LEU A 147 -13.28 41.22 44.60
N ALA A 148 -13.45 41.52 45.89
CA ALA A 148 -13.40 42.88 46.40
C ALA A 148 -12.01 43.52 46.23
N LYS A 149 -10.93 42.74 46.47
CA LYS A 149 -9.55 43.22 46.30
C LYS A 149 -9.19 43.52 44.85
N ILE A 150 -9.76 42.79 43.89
CA ILE A 150 -9.56 43.05 42.45
C ILE A 150 -10.29 44.34 42.04
N ASN A 151 -11.51 44.57 42.54
CA ASN A 151 -12.30 45.74 42.18
C ASN A 151 -11.67 47.05 42.72
N HIS A 152 -11.16 47.05 43.96
CA HIS A 152 -10.44 48.19 44.53
C HIS A 152 -9.10 48.47 43.80
N LYS A 153 -8.44 47.45 43.24
CA LYS A 153 -7.21 47.64 42.46
C LYS A 153 -7.50 48.28 41.09
N VAL A 154 -8.66 48.00 40.49
CA VAL A 154 -9.09 48.61 39.23
C VAL A 154 -9.51 50.08 39.42
N GLN A 155 -10.04 50.44 40.59
CA GLN A 155 -10.49 51.80 40.89
C GLN A 155 -9.33 52.78 41.18
N VAL A 156 -8.18 52.31 41.66
CA VAL A 156 -6.99 53.14 41.96
C VAL A 156 -6.09 53.38 40.73
N ILE A 157 -6.33 52.70 39.61
CA ILE A 157 -5.56 52.85 38.36
C ILE A 157 -6.23 53.83 37.37
N ASN A 158 -7.49 54.21 37.64
CA ASN A 158 -8.29 55.12 36.81
C ASN A 158 -8.55 56.49 37.47
N GLU A 159 -7.70 56.90 38.42
CA GLU A 159 -7.60 58.29 38.91
C GLU A 159 -6.16 58.80 38.77
#